data_AF-A0A7S3J322-F1
#
_entry.id   AF-A0A7S3J322-F1
#
_cell.length_a   1.000
_cell.length_b   1.000
_cell.length_c   1.000
_cell.angle_alpha   90.00
_cell.angle_beta   90.00
_cell.angle_gamma   90.00
#
_symmetry.space_group_name_H-M   'P 1'
#
loop_
_entity.id
_entity.type
_entity.pdbx_description
1 polymer ?
#
loop_
_entity_poly.entity_id
_entity_poly.type
_entity_poly.pdbx_seq_one_letter_code
_entity_poly.pdbx_strand_id
1 'polypeptide(L)'
;MVLLGSNDPQGICFVETKNLDGETNMKHKAAHKWTAPCVQTDADAAAFSGRIACQGPNEYLYKFEGNLSFKPADPRAIDDDAYKGGPAQVPLDANQMLLRGSSLRNTECAFGAVVYTGHESKIMKNSPSSRSKRSKIELKTNTLIVLTFAFQVATCLFASVYSAIWNNAYKSETESYLAWDVRSDAVSDSVFLTFLVSLGTWLL
;
A
#
# COMPACT_ATOMS: atom_id res chain seq x y z
N MET A 1 15.55 13.58 -2.55
CA MET A 1 16.07 14.88 -3.05
C MET A 1 17.52 14.69 -3.46
N VAL A 2 18.03 15.55 -4.33
CA VAL A 2 19.45 15.64 -4.67
C VAL A 2 20.07 16.72 -3.78
N LEU A 3 21.15 16.38 -3.10
CA LEU A 3 21.93 17.25 -2.23
C LEU A 3 22.75 18.23 -3.09
N LEU A 4 22.49 19.52 -2.90
CA LEU A 4 23.22 20.61 -3.58
C LEU A 4 24.30 21.18 -2.67
N GLY A 5 24.03 21.25 -1.37
CA GLY A 5 24.96 21.73 -0.35
C GLY A 5 24.45 21.47 1.07
N SER A 6 25.25 21.85 2.06
CA SER A 6 25.03 21.57 3.49
C SER A 6 25.59 22.73 4.31
N ASN A 7 25.30 22.78 5.61
CA ASN A 7 25.98 23.75 6.49
C ASN A 7 27.48 23.45 6.63
N ASP A 8 27.90 22.22 6.34
CA ASP A 8 29.30 21.82 6.36
C ASP A 8 30.04 22.42 5.15
N PRO A 9 31.22 23.05 5.33
CA PRO A 9 31.99 23.66 4.25
C PRO A 9 32.38 22.70 3.12
N GLN A 10 32.48 21.39 3.40
CA GLN A 10 32.77 20.36 2.41
C GLN A 10 31.50 19.83 1.71
N GLY A 11 30.32 20.35 2.08
CA GLY A 11 29.03 19.91 1.54
C GLY A 11 28.62 18.52 1.99
N ILE A 12 29.15 18.04 3.13
CA ILE A 12 28.88 16.72 3.67
C ILE A 12 27.64 16.78 4.60
N CYS A 13 26.84 15.73 4.58
CA CYS A 13 25.81 15.48 5.57
C CYS A 13 25.74 14.02 5.97
N PHE A 14 25.22 13.75 7.17
CA PHE A 14 25.06 12.38 7.66
C PHE A 14 23.59 12.00 7.72
N VAL A 15 23.28 10.82 7.20
CA VAL A 15 21.92 10.28 7.20
C VAL A 15 21.86 8.90 7.82
N GLU A 16 20.85 8.71 8.65
CA GLU A 16 20.48 7.42 9.22
C GLU A 16 19.43 6.76 8.30
N THR A 17 19.66 5.50 7.92
CA THR A 17 18.77 4.74 7.01
C THR A 17 17.98 3.63 7.69
N LYS A 18 17.93 3.61 9.03
CA LYS A 18 17.23 2.61 9.84
C LYS A 18 15.80 2.27 9.36
N ASN A 19 15.06 3.24 8.82
CA ASN A 19 13.69 3.04 8.33
C ASN A 19 13.61 2.45 6.90
N LEU A 20 14.72 2.40 6.17
CA LEU A 20 14.81 1.92 4.79
C LEU A 20 15.37 0.51 4.71
N ASP A 21 16.54 0.30 5.31
CA ASP A 21 17.32 -0.94 5.22
C ASP A 21 17.57 -1.59 6.59
N GLY A 22 17.19 -0.93 7.70
CA GLY A 22 17.44 -1.42 9.05
C GLY A 22 18.88 -1.19 9.54
N GLU A 23 19.73 -0.52 8.76
CA GLU A 23 21.08 -0.20 9.19
C GLU A 23 21.08 0.90 10.26
N THR A 24 21.87 0.71 11.31
CA THR A 24 22.02 1.66 12.43
C THR A 24 23.17 2.64 12.25
N ASN A 25 24.06 2.38 11.29
CA ASN A 25 25.19 3.25 11.02
C ASN A 25 24.73 4.51 10.27
N MET A 26 25.39 5.63 10.55
CA MET A 26 25.22 6.84 9.77
C MET A 26 25.97 6.68 8.45
N LYS A 27 25.26 6.93 7.34
CA LYS A 27 25.85 6.99 6.00
C LYS A 27 26.23 8.44 5.71
N HIS A 28 27.45 8.66 5.24
CA HIS A 28 27.86 9.96 4.74
C HIS A 28 27.28 10.18 3.33
N LYS A 29 26.80 11.38 3.08
CA LYS A 29 26.33 11.86 1.78
C LYS A 29 27.02 13.18 1.50
N ALA A 30 27.46 13.39 0.28
CA ALA A 30 28.23 14.58 -0.09
C ALA A 30 27.60 15.25 -1.30
N ALA A 31 27.46 16.57 -1.24
CA ALA A 31 27.16 17.39 -2.39
C ALA A 31 28.30 17.25 -3.42
N HIS A 32 28.02 17.57 -4.68
CA HIS A 32 29.09 17.58 -5.67
C HIS A 32 30.08 18.71 -5.34
N LYS A 33 31.38 18.48 -5.59
CA LYS A 33 32.46 19.45 -5.32
C LYS A 33 32.22 20.84 -5.91
N TRP A 34 31.49 20.93 -7.02
CA TRP A 34 31.17 22.20 -7.68
C TRP A 34 29.87 22.84 -7.19
N THR A 35 28.95 22.09 -6.58
CA THR A 35 27.68 22.64 -6.06
C THR A 35 27.79 23.02 -4.59
N ALA A 36 28.58 22.27 -3.82
CA ALA A 36 28.81 22.49 -2.39
C ALA A 36 29.23 23.94 -2.05
N PRO A 37 30.20 24.58 -2.75
CA PRO A 37 30.56 25.97 -2.46
C PRO A 37 29.52 26.98 -2.95
N CYS A 38 28.61 26.60 -3.85
CA CYS A 38 27.59 27.49 -4.39
C CYS A 38 26.33 27.56 -3.52
N VAL A 39 26.12 26.62 -2.60
CA VAL A 39 24.90 26.51 -1.79
C VAL A 39 25.25 26.19 -0.35
N GLN A 40 25.47 27.22 0.47
CA GLN A 40 25.79 27.05 1.89
C GLN A 40 24.75 27.70 2.81
N THR A 41 24.03 28.70 2.32
CA THR A 41 22.98 29.41 3.07
C THR A 41 21.62 29.33 2.38
N ASP A 42 20.56 29.65 3.12
CA ASP A 42 19.20 29.74 2.56
C ASP A 42 19.11 30.74 1.39
N ALA A 43 19.87 31.84 1.47
CA ALA A 43 19.92 32.85 0.42
C ALA A 43 20.57 32.30 -0.86
N ASP A 44 21.66 31.53 -0.72
CA ASP A 44 22.32 30.89 -1.85
C ASP A 44 21.41 29.84 -2.50
N ALA A 45 20.71 29.04 -1.68
CA ALA A 45 19.75 28.06 -2.15
C ALA A 45 18.60 28.71 -2.93
N ALA A 46 18.14 29.89 -2.51
CA ALA A 46 17.11 30.66 -3.21
C ALA A 46 17.62 31.28 -4.52
N ALA A 47 18.89 31.70 -4.57
CA ALA A 47 19.52 32.26 -5.76
C ALA A 47 19.97 31.18 -6.77
N PHE A 48 20.13 29.94 -6.33
CA PHE A 48 20.62 28.84 -7.15
C PHE A 48 19.67 28.51 -8.31
N SER A 49 20.20 28.52 -9.53
CA SER A 49 19.45 28.18 -10.74
C SER A 49 20.16 27.08 -11.52
N GLY A 50 19.46 25.97 -11.72
CA GLY A 50 19.95 24.82 -12.46
C GLY A 50 18.82 23.89 -12.89
N ARG A 51 19.13 23.01 -13.84
CA ARG A 51 18.23 21.97 -14.34
C ARG A 51 18.83 20.61 -14.08
N ILE A 52 18.09 19.76 -13.38
CA ILE A 52 18.43 18.36 -13.10
C ILE A 52 17.71 17.48 -14.13
N ALA A 53 18.47 16.68 -14.86
CA ALA A 53 17.96 15.59 -15.68
C ALA A 53 18.37 14.27 -15.03
N CYS A 54 17.43 13.37 -14.74
CA CYS A 54 17.74 12.10 -14.10
C CYS A 54 16.95 10.96 -14.74
N GLN A 55 17.35 9.73 -14.43
CA GLN A 55 16.59 8.55 -14.78
C GLN A 55 15.15 8.59 -14.22
N GLY A 56 14.26 7.77 -14.77
CA GLY A 56 12.89 7.64 -14.25
C GLY A 56 12.83 6.99 -12.85
N PRO A 57 11.69 7.14 -12.15
CA PRO A 57 11.47 6.52 -10.84
C PRO A 57 11.62 4.99 -10.89
N ASN A 58 12.46 4.44 -10.02
CA ASN A 58 12.69 3.00 -9.90
C ASN A 58 12.78 2.55 -8.43
N GLU A 59 12.71 1.22 -8.20
CA GLU A 59 12.69 0.61 -6.88
C GLU A 59 14.08 0.39 -6.24
N TYR A 60 15.16 0.57 -7.01
CA TYR A 60 16.52 0.35 -6.54
C TYR A 60 16.97 1.50 -5.63
N LEU A 61 17.00 1.28 -4.31
CA LEU A 61 17.35 2.30 -3.32
C LEU A 61 18.72 2.94 -3.55
N TYR A 62 19.72 2.15 -3.95
CA TYR A 62 21.12 2.56 -4.07
C TYR A 62 21.57 2.92 -5.48
N LYS A 63 20.67 2.89 -6.47
CA LYS A 63 21.01 3.26 -7.85
C LYS A 63 20.39 4.60 -8.19
N PHE A 64 21.21 5.61 -8.47
CA PHE A 64 20.74 6.89 -8.97
C PHE A 64 21.70 7.40 -10.03
N GLU A 65 21.16 7.80 -11.18
CA GLU A 65 21.93 8.38 -12.27
C GLU A 65 21.21 9.65 -12.71
N GLY A 66 21.95 10.74 -12.73
CA GLY A 66 21.46 12.03 -13.22
C GLY A 66 22.58 12.96 -13.60
N ASN A 67 22.20 14.11 -14.13
CA ASN A 67 23.10 15.16 -14.54
C ASN A 67 22.47 16.51 -14.15
N LEU A 68 23.23 17.33 -13.44
CA LEU A 68 22.86 18.70 -13.09
C LEU A 68 23.55 19.65 -14.06
N SER A 69 22.74 20.48 -14.70
CA SER A 69 23.20 21.58 -15.53
C SER A 69 22.95 22.90 -14.82
N PHE A 70 24.01 23.64 -14.48
CA PHE A 70 23.87 24.93 -13.79
C PHE A 70 24.90 25.94 -14.28
N LYS A 71 24.64 27.23 -14.04
CA LYS A 71 25.61 28.30 -14.32
C LYS A 71 26.33 28.63 -13.01
N PRO A 72 27.63 28.32 -12.87
CA PRO A 72 28.38 28.70 -11.68
C PRO A 72 28.49 30.23 -11.56
N ALA A 73 28.56 30.71 -10.32
CA ALA A 73 28.81 32.12 -10.04
C ALA A 73 30.25 32.54 -10.39
N ASP A 74 31.22 31.65 -10.15
CA ASP A 74 32.61 31.81 -10.60
C ASP A 74 32.97 30.67 -11.58
N PRO A 75 33.15 30.99 -12.88
CA PRO A 75 33.59 30.01 -13.88
C PRO A 75 34.95 29.36 -13.59
N ARG A 76 35.81 29.98 -12.77
CA ARG A 76 37.16 29.47 -12.44
C ARG A 76 37.16 28.41 -11.33
N ALA A 77 36.06 28.28 -10.60
CA ALA A 77 35.90 27.27 -9.56
C ALA A 77 35.54 25.88 -10.12
N ILE A 78 35.24 25.81 -11.43
CA ILE A 78 34.96 24.57 -12.15
C ILE A 78 36.13 24.26 -13.07
N ASP A 79 36.48 22.97 -13.16
CA ASP A 79 37.46 22.45 -14.09
C ASP A 79 37.03 22.66 -15.55
N ASP A 80 38.00 23.00 -16.41
CA ASP A 80 37.78 23.31 -17.83
C ASP A 80 37.01 22.20 -18.58
N ASP A 81 37.20 20.93 -18.20
CA ASP A 81 36.53 19.79 -18.85
C ASP A 81 35.00 19.76 -18.64
N ALA A 82 34.52 20.27 -17.50
CA ALA A 82 33.10 20.34 -17.17
C ALA A 82 32.43 21.62 -17.71
N TYR A 83 33.22 22.66 -17.97
CA TYR A 83 32.79 23.96 -18.48
C TYR A 83 33.15 24.14 -19.97
N LYS A 84 32.45 23.43 -20.86
CA LYS A 84 32.63 23.53 -22.32
C LYS A 84 32.01 24.80 -22.95
N GLY A 85 32.21 25.96 -22.34
CA GLY A 85 31.65 27.24 -22.81
C GLY A 85 30.13 27.37 -22.69
N GLY A 86 29.50 26.55 -21.83
CA GLY A 86 28.05 26.50 -21.60
C GLY A 86 27.71 26.27 -20.12
N PRO A 87 26.46 25.91 -19.77
CA PRO A 87 26.13 25.53 -18.39
C PRO A 87 26.93 24.29 -17.98
N ALA A 88 27.61 24.36 -16.83
CA ALA A 88 28.43 23.28 -16.28
C ALA A 88 27.57 22.03 -16.08
N GLN A 89 28.07 20.89 -16.57
CA GLN A 89 27.37 19.60 -16.51
C GLN A 89 28.01 18.74 -15.44
N VAL A 90 27.20 18.27 -14.48
CA VAL A 90 27.66 17.58 -13.30
C VAL A 90 26.97 16.24 -13.15
N PRO A 91 27.70 15.11 -13.22
CA PRO A 91 27.11 13.82 -12.96
C PRO A 91 26.66 13.72 -11.49
N LEU A 92 25.45 13.21 -11.30
CA LEU A 92 24.86 12.93 -10.00
C LEU A 92 24.70 11.43 -9.84
N ASP A 93 25.14 10.92 -8.69
CA ASP A 93 25.07 9.51 -8.34
C ASP A 93 24.28 9.33 -7.03
N ALA A 94 24.15 8.09 -6.54
CA ALA A 94 23.47 7.76 -5.29
C ALA A 94 24.10 8.44 -4.07
N ASN A 95 25.36 8.86 -4.13
CA ASN A 95 26.04 9.60 -3.05
C ASN A 95 25.47 11.01 -2.83
N GLN A 96 24.91 11.63 -3.86
CA GLN A 96 24.25 12.93 -3.80
C GLN A 96 22.74 12.78 -3.52
N MET A 97 22.20 11.56 -3.49
CA MET A 97 20.77 11.33 -3.28
C MET A 97 20.42 11.12 -1.80
N LEU A 98 19.49 11.93 -1.29
CA LEU A 98 18.85 11.73 0.01
C LEU A 98 17.47 11.09 -0.20
N LEU A 99 17.26 9.94 0.44
CA LEU A 99 16.05 9.14 0.28
C LEU A 99 14.95 9.59 1.23
N ARG A 100 13.70 9.44 0.80
CA ARG A 100 12.54 9.59 1.68
C ARG A 100 12.57 8.49 2.73
N GLY A 101 12.51 8.84 4.00
CA GLY A 101 12.59 7.90 5.12
C GLY A 101 13.96 7.88 5.81
N SER A 102 14.99 8.46 5.19
CA SER A 102 16.25 8.76 5.87
C SER A 102 16.07 9.90 6.87
N SER A 103 16.76 9.82 8.01
CA SER A 103 16.82 10.91 8.98
C SER A 103 18.15 11.63 8.88
N LEU A 104 18.14 12.96 8.74
CA LEU A 104 19.35 13.77 8.88
C LEU A 104 19.82 13.70 10.33
N ARG A 105 21.11 13.47 10.56
CA ARG A 105 21.75 13.40 11.87
C ARG A 105 23.09 14.11 11.79
N ASN A 106 23.56 14.69 12.89
CA ASN A 106 24.90 15.30 12.96
C ASN A 106 25.18 16.33 11.85
N THR A 107 24.13 16.99 11.35
CA THR A 107 24.15 18.03 10.33
C THR A 107 22.92 18.90 10.59
N GLU A 108 23.09 20.21 10.70
CA GLU A 108 21.99 21.10 11.10
C GLU A 108 20.99 21.32 9.96
N CYS A 109 21.50 21.61 8.76
CA CYS A 109 20.69 21.79 7.57
C CYS A 109 21.36 21.19 6.34
N ALA A 110 20.53 20.76 5.39
CA ALA A 110 20.95 20.26 4.09
C ALA A 110 20.07 20.90 3.02
N PHE A 111 20.71 21.43 1.98
CA PHE A 111 20.04 22.10 0.86
C PHE A 111 19.99 21.16 -0.33
N GLY A 112 18.81 20.99 -0.91
CA GLY A 112 18.64 20.06 -2.01
C GLY A 112 17.39 20.28 -2.83
N ALA A 113 17.43 19.77 -4.06
CA ALA A 113 16.30 19.82 -4.99
C ALA A 113 15.49 18.51 -4.92
N VAL A 114 14.16 18.63 -4.81
CA VAL A 114 13.27 17.46 -4.81
C VAL A 114 13.12 16.93 -6.24
N VAL A 115 13.54 15.68 -6.46
CA VAL A 115 13.49 15.03 -7.78
C VAL A 115 12.34 14.04 -7.92
N TYR A 116 12.01 13.32 -6.84
CA TYR A 116 10.89 12.38 -6.80
C TYR A 116 9.94 12.73 -5.67
N THR A 117 8.63 12.70 -5.93
CA THR A 117 7.58 13.05 -4.97
C THR A 117 6.59 11.89 -4.81
N GLY A 118 5.93 11.81 -3.64
CA GLY A 118 4.85 10.85 -3.38
C GLY A 118 5.16 9.39 -3.76
N HIS A 119 4.36 8.84 -4.67
CA HIS A 119 4.47 7.46 -5.18
C HIS A 119 5.66 7.19 -6.12
N GLU A 120 6.33 8.24 -6.57
CA GLU A 120 7.55 8.12 -7.37
C GLU A 120 8.81 8.04 -6.49
N SER A 121 8.69 8.29 -5.19
CA SER A 121 9.81 8.08 -4.26
C SER A 121 10.25 6.61 -4.25
N LYS A 122 11.57 6.38 -4.21
CA LYS A 122 12.16 5.03 -4.26
C LYS A 122 11.61 4.10 -3.17
N ILE A 123 11.41 4.60 -1.95
CA ILE A 123 10.80 3.81 -0.86
C ILE A 123 9.37 3.35 -1.20
N MET A 124 8.59 4.18 -1.88
CA MET A 124 7.23 3.84 -2.26
C MET A 124 7.22 2.89 -3.46
N LYS A 125 8.17 3.02 -4.39
CA LYS A 125 8.37 2.04 -5.47
C LYS A 125 8.87 0.69 -4.98
N ASN A 126 9.68 0.67 -3.92
CA ASN A 126 10.16 -0.55 -3.28
C ASN A 126 9.10 -1.20 -2.36
N SER A 127 8.01 -0.49 -2.06
CA SER A 127 6.92 -1.00 -1.23
C SER A 127 5.83 -1.63 -2.10
N PRO A 128 5.44 -2.90 -1.87
CA PRO A 128 4.32 -3.50 -2.58
C PRO A 128 3.01 -2.79 -2.23
N SER A 129 2.09 -2.71 -3.19
CA SER A 129 0.75 -2.15 -2.96
C SER A 129 0.06 -2.87 -1.81
N SER A 130 -0.65 -2.12 -0.97
CA SER A 130 -1.41 -2.68 0.14
C SER A 130 -2.40 -3.72 -0.37
N ARG A 131 -2.18 -4.98 0.01
CA ARG A 131 -3.11 -6.07 -0.28
C ARG A 131 -3.97 -6.31 0.96
N SER A 132 -5.28 -6.43 0.76
CA SER A 132 -6.18 -6.88 1.82
C SER A 132 -5.75 -8.26 2.31
N LYS A 133 -5.27 -8.33 3.56
CA LYS A 133 -4.93 -9.60 4.20
C LYS A 133 -6.23 -10.22 4.73
N ARG A 134 -6.58 -11.41 4.26
CA ARG A 134 -7.67 -12.22 4.82
C ARG A 134 -7.09 -13.37 5.62
N SER A 135 -7.71 -13.68 6.76
CA SER A 135 -7.23 -14.75 7.62
C SER A 135 -7.54 -16.12 7.00
N LYS A 136 -6.66 -17.10 7.18
CA LYS A 136 -6.98 -18.50 6.83
C LYS A 136 -8.21 -18.99 7.59
N ILE A 137 -8.43 -18.49 8.81
CA ILE A 137 -9.61 -18.82 9.62
C ILE A 137 -10.87 -18.24 8.99
N GLU A 138 -10.85 -17.02 8.47
CA GLU A 138 -11.99 -16.40 7.78
C GLU A 138 -12.48 -17.25 6.61
N LEU A 139 -11.56 -17.78 5.80
CA LEU A 139 -11.88 -18.70 4.71
C LEU A 139 -12.55 -19.98 5.24
N LYS A 140 -12.03 -20.56 6.33
CA LYS A 140 -12.57 -21.78 6.95
C LYS A 140 -13.94 -21.53 7.59
N THR A 141 -14.13 -20.40 8.25
CA THR A 141 -15.42 -19.99 8.81
C THR A 141 -16.45 -19.86 7.71
N ASN A 142 -16.11 -19.24 6.58
CA ASN A 142 -17.03 -19.15 5.43
C ASN A 142 -17.43 -20.54 4.90
N THR A 143 -16.48 -21.49 4.82
CA THR A 143 -16.79 -22.88 4.47
C THR A 143 -17.71 -23.55 5.50
N LEU A 144 -17.47 -23.33 6.80
CA LEU A 144 -18.32 -23.88 7.86
C LEU A 144 -19.73 -23.29 7.82
N ILE A 145 -19.89 -21.98 7.54
CA ILE A 145 -21.20 -21.34 7.38
C ILE A 145 -21.98 -21.99 6.23
N VAL A 146 -21.34 -22.25 5.10
CA VAL A 146 -22.00 -22.94 3.97
C VAL A 146 -22.39 -24.37 4.34
N LEU A 147 -21.54 -25.08 5.09
CA LEU A 147 -21.83 -26.45 5.55
C LEU A 147 -22.98 -26.48 6.55
N THR A 148 -23.03 -25.57 7.53
CA THR A 148 -24.12 -25.50 8.51
C THR A 148 -25.43 -25.12 7.85
N PHE A 149 -25.41 -24.21 6.86
CA PHE A 149 -26.59 -23.88 6.07
C PHE A 149 -27.10 -25.08 5.26
N ALA A 150 -26.21 -25.82 4.61
CA ALA A 150 -26.58 -27.04 3.89
C ALA A 150 -27.16 -28.12 4.81
N PHE A 151 -26.57 -28.31 6.00
CA PHE A 151 -27.09 -29.22 7.02
C PHE A 151 -28.48 -28.79 7.49
N GLN A 152 -28.71 -27.49 7.69
CA GLN A 152 -29.99 -26.94 8.10
C GLN A 152 -31.09 -27.18 7.06
N VAL A 153 -30.80 -26.98 5.78
CA VAL A 153 -31.76 -27.28 4.71
C VAL A 153 -32.10 -28.77 4.71
N ALA A 154 -31.11 -29.64 4.91
CA ALA A 154 -31.34 -31.09 4.96
C ALA A 154 -32.27 -31.48 6.13
N THR A 155 -32.04 -30.97 7.34
CA THR A 155 -32.89 -31.29 8.50
C THR A 155 -34.34 -30.79 8.32
N CYS A 156 -34.53 -29.58 7.76
CA CYS A 156 -35.85 -29.06 7.42
C CYS A 156 -36.56 -29.95 6.37
N LEU A 157 -35.84 -30.45 5.36
CA LEU A 157 -36.41 -31.38 4.37
C LEU A 157 -36.79 -32.72 5.01
N PHE A 158 -35.93 -33.31 5.84
CA PHE A 158 -36.24 -34.54 6.55
C PHE A 158 -37.47 -34.39 7.46
N ALA A 159 -37.55 -33.28 8.21
CA ALA A 159 -38.70 -32.99 9.06
C ALA A 159 -39.99 -32.80 8.26
N SER A 160 -39.94 -32.09 7.13
CA SER A 160 -41.10 -31.88 6.25
C SER A 160 -41.61 -33.20 5.67
N VAL A 161 -40.71 -34.05 5.16
CA VAL A 161 -41.08 -35.38 4.63
C VAL A 161 -41.64 -36.28 5.73
N TYR A 162 -41.01 -36.32 6.90
CA TYR A 162 -41.48 -37.10 8.04
C TYR A 162 -42.88 -36.66 8.48
N SER A 163 -43.11 -35.35 8.61
CA SER A 163 -44.41 -34.80 8.96
C SER A 163 -45.48 -35.14 7.91
N ALA A 164 -45.14 -35.06 6.62
CA ALA A 164 -46.07 -35.41 5.55
C ALA A 164 -46.49 -36.90 5.60
N ILE A 165 -45.53 -37.80 5.87
CA ILE A 165 -45.82 -39.24 6.01
C ILE A 165 -46.67 -39.49 7.27
N TRP A 166 -46.28 -38.92 8.41
CA TRP A 166 -46.98 -39.08 9.69
C TRP A 166 -48.43 -38.59 9.61
N ASN A 167 -48.64 -37.39 9.06
CA ASN A 167 -49.97 -36.81 8.89
C ASN A 167 -50.85 -37.65 7.95
N ASN A 168 -50.28 -38.25 6.90
CA ASN A 168 -51.03 -39.14 6.02
C ASN A 168 -51.38 -40.48 6.67
N ALA A 169 -50.51 -41.03 7.51
CA ALA A 169 -50.74 -42.31 8.17
C ALA A 169 -51.74 -42.23 9.36
N TYR A 170 -51.73 -41.11 10.12
CA TYR A 170 -52.52 -40.95 11.35
C TYR A 170 -53.70 -39.96 11.21
N LYS A 171 -54.12 -39.70 9.96
CA LYS A 171 -55.21 -38.78 9.58
C LYS A 171 -56.57 -39.08 10.24
N SER A 172 -56.81 -40.30 10.72
CA SER A 172 -58.11 -40.75 11.24
C SER A 172 -58.22 -40.78 12.76
N GLU A 173 -57.13 -40.86 13.52
CA GLU A 173 -57.19 -41.01 14.99
C GLU A 173 -56.91 -39.72 15.77
N THR A 174 -56.30 -38.71 15.13
CA THR A 174 -55.75 -37.54 15.84
C THR A 174 -56.59 -36.26 15.70
N GLU A 175 -57.64 -36.26 14.88
CA GLU A 175 -58.25 -35.04 14.32
C GLU A 175 -59.61 -34.62 14.92
N SER A 176 -60.17 -35.32 15.91
CA SER A 176 -61.47 -34.91 16.48
C SER A 176 -61.40 -33.62 17.33
N TYR A 177 -60.22 -33.29 17.87
CA TYR A 177 -59.99 -32.10 18.70
C TYR A 177 -59.30 -30.94 17.95
N LEU A 178 -58.51 -31.25 16.90
CA LEU A 178 -57.70 -30.25 16.19
C LEU A 178 -58.45 -29.46 15.10
N ALA A 179 -59.68 -29.87 14.75
CA ALA A 179 -60.59 -29.16 13.83
C ALA A 179 -59.86 -28.46 12.68
N TRP A 180 -58.99 -29.20 11.98
CA TRP A 180 -58.39 -28.74 10.74
C TRP A 180 -59.52 -28.72 9.69
N ASP A 181 -60.26 -27.62 9.63
CA ASP A 181 -61.21 -27.36 8.54
C ASP A 181 -60.38 -27.26 7.25
N VAL A 182 -60.29 -28.38 6.55
CA VAL A 182 -59.68 -28.49 5.23
C VAL A 182 -60.55 -27.67 4.28
N ARG A 183 -60.28 -26.36 4.25
CA ARG A 183 -60.54 -25.56 3.06
C ARG A 183 -59.52 -26.00 2.01
N SER A 184 -59.93 -27.06 1.33
CA SER A 184 -59.27 -27.90 0.33
C SER A 184 -58.76 -27.16 -0.93
N ASP A 185 -58.36 -25.89 -0.87
CA ASP A 185 -58.14 -25.11 -2.11
C ASP A 185 -56.84 -24.31 -2.23
N ALA A 186 -55.80 -24.52 -1.39
CA ALA A 186 -54.50 -23.91 -1.74
C ALA A 186 -53.21 -24.55 -1.18
N VAL A 187 -53.22 -25.33 -0.10
CA VAL A 187 -51.96 -25.64 0.62
C VAL A 187 -51.62 -27.14 0.70
N SER A 188 -52.49 -28.04 0.23
CA SER A 188 -52.27 -29.48 0.38
C SER A 188 -51.30 -30.11 -0.64
N ASP A 189 -50.81 -29.37 -1.64
CA ASP A 189 -50.10 -29.99 -2.77
C ASP A 189 -48.60 -29.67 -2.87
N SER A 190 -48.02 -28.99 -1.89
CA SER A 190 -46.59 -28.73 -1.96
C SER A 190 -45.87 -28.92 -0.64
N VAL A 191 -45.17 -30.06 -0.55
CA VAL A 191 -44.02 -30.30 0.35
C VAL A 191 -43.07 -29.09 0.38
N PHE A 192 -43.07 -28.29 -0.69
CA PHE A 192 -42.37 -27.02 -0.82
C PHE A 192 -42.90 -25.91 0.11
N LEU A 193 -44.21 -25.71 0.25
CA LEU A 193 -44.75 -24.68 1.15
C LEU A 193 -44.53 -25.04 2.63
N THR A 194 -44.70 -26.31 3.00
CA THR A 194 -44.40 -26.78 4.37
C THR A 194 -42.91 -26.66 4.69
N PHE A 195 -42.04 -26.97 3.72
CA PHE A 195 -40.60 -26.72 3.83
C PHE A 195 -40.29 -25.23 4.02
N LEU A 196 -40.87 -24.32 3.22
CA LEU A 196 -40.62 -22.89 3.31
C LEU A 196 -41.07 -22.29 4.66
N VAL A 197 -42.22 -22.72 5.17
CA VAL A 197 -42.70 -22.27 6.49
C VAL A 197 -41.79 -22.77 7.60
N SER A 198 -41.36 -24.04 7.56
CA SER A 198 -40.45 -24.60 8.56
C SER A 198 -39.03 -24.04 8.48
N LEU A 199 -38.58 -23.65 7.29
CA LEU A 199 -37.30 -22.97 7.08
C LEU A 199 -37.36 -21.54 7.66
N GLY A 200 -38.47 -20.83 7.40
CA GLY A 200 -38.68 -19.46 7.88
C GLY A 200 -38.80 -19.35 9.40
N THR A 201 -39.42 -20.32 10.07
CA THR A 201 -39.53 -20.34 11.54
C THR A 201 -38.24 -20.66 12.28
N TRP A 202 -37.27 -21.32 11.64
CA TRP A 202 -35.97 -21.64 12.26
C TRP A 202 -34.92 -20.54 12.03
N LEU A 203 -35.12 -19.70 11.02
CA LEU A 203 -34.18 -18.64 10.63
C LEU A 203 -34.43 -17.30 11.37
N LEU A 204 -35.62 -17.14 11.96
CA LEU A 204 -36.02 -16.05 12.86
C LEU A 204 -35.66 -16.38 14.32
#